data_AF-A0A8J6DDW6-F1
#
_entry.id   AF-A0A8J6DDW6-F1
#
_cell.length_a   1.000
_cell.length_b   1.000
_cell.length_c   1.000
_cell.angle_alpha   90.00
_cell.angle_beta   90.00
_cell.angle_gamma   90.00
#
_symmetry.space_group_name_H-M   'P 1'
#
loop_
_entity.id
_entity.type
_entity.pdbx_description
1 polymer ?
#
loop_
_entity_poly.entity_id
_entity_poly.type
_entity_poly.pdbx_seq_one_letter_code
_entity_poly.pdbx_strand_id
1 'polypeptide(L)'
;HFHLKFILELFIIMLVSLTSQVFDYDFGLQDDFMGSAFLDLTQLELNRTIDVTLTLKDPHYPDHDLGNILLSVVLTPKEGDHRDVVSSPSRSVFLLSLIQML
;
A
#
# COMPACT_ATOMS: atom_id res chain seq x y z
N HIS A 1 5.58 12.22 -16.21
CA HIS A 1 6.50 11.77 -15.16
C HIS A 1 6.00 12.34 -13.83
N PHE A 2 4.96 11.73 -13.27
CA PHE A 2 4.36 12.17 -12.00
C PHE A 2 5.14 11.52 -10.86
N HIS A 3 5.97 12.29 -10.17
CA HIS A 3 6.75 11.81 -9.03
C HIS A 3 5.92 12.00 -7.75
N LEU A 4 4.85 11.23 -7.60
CA LEU A 4 3.98 11.31 -6.42
C LEU A 4 4.53 10.36 -5.35
N LYS A 5 5.37 10.89 -4.46
CA LYS A 5 5.83 10.17 -3.26
C LYS A 5 4.72 10.22 -2.22
N PHE A 6 3.86 9.21 -2.19
CA PHE A 6 2.94 9.01 -1.08
C PHE A 6 3.65 8.28 0.05
N ILE A 7 3.93 9.00 1.15
CA ILE A 7 4.28 8.37 2.42
C ILE A 7 2.96 8.10 3.15
N LEU A 8 2.47 6.87 3.03
CA LEU A 8 1.37 6.41 3.87
C LEU A 8 1.97 5.93 5.19
N GLU A 9 1.86 6.74 6.25
CA GLU A 9 2.12 6.27 7.61
C GLU A 9 0.98 5.35 8.05
N LEU A 10 0.96 4.12 7.53
CA LEU A 10 0.10 3.08 8.07
C LEU A 10 0.74 2.58 9.37
N PHE A 11 -0.01 2.63 10.46
CA PHE A 11 0.30 1.86 11.65
C PHE A 11 -0.01 0.38 11.34
N ILE A 12 0.96 -0.34 10.76
CA ILE A 12 0.87 -1.78 10.45
C ILE A 12 1.02 -2.55 11.76
N ILE A 13 0.04 -2.46 12.66
CA ILE A 13 0.08 -3.21 13.92
C ILE A 13 -0.58 -4.59 13.79
N MET A 14 -1.32 -4.85 12.71
CA MET A 14 -2.09 -6.10 12.56
C MET A 14 -2.71 -6.26 11.16
N LEU A 15 -2.14 -5.65 10.11
CA LEU A 15 -2.72 -5.75 8.78
C LEU A 15 -1.86 -6.69 7.94
N VAL A 16 -2.43 -7.86 7.62
CA VAL A 16 -1.89 -8.85 6.68
C VAL A 16 -1.88 -8.27 5.25
N SER A 17 -2.76 -7.31 5.00
CA SER A 17 -3.04 -6.80 3.67
C SER A 17 -3.35 -5.32 3.62
N LEU A 18 -3.05 -4.71 2.48
CA LEU A 18 -3.41 -3.35 2.12
C LEU A 18 -4.40 -3.37 0.94
N THR A 19 -5.49 -2.59 1.05
CA THR A 19 -6.39 -2.32 -0.07
C THR A 19 -6.18 -0.89 -0.55
N SER A 20 -5.90 -0.71 -1.84
CA SER A 20 -5.74 0.58 -2.49
C SER A 20 -6.91 0.83 -3.43
N GLN A 21 -7.47 2.04 -3.41
CA GLN A 21 -8.48 2.49 -4.36
C GLN A 21 -7.86 3.56 -5.25
N VAL A 22 -8.09 3.48 -6.56
CA VAL A 22 -7.57 4.41 -7.57
C VAL A 22 -8.75 5.19 -8.12
N PHE A 23 -8.60 6.52 -8.15
CA PHE A 23 -9.58 7.42 -8.72
C PHE A 23 -8.89 8.31 -9.77
N ASP A 24 -9.57 8.56 -10.89
CA ASP A 24 -9.14 9.55 -11.89
C ASP A 24 -9.51 10.94 -11.37
N TYR A 25 -8.50 11.78 -11.18
CA TYR A 25 -8.70 13.14 -10.72
C TYR A 25 -8.89 14.06 -11.93
N ASP A 26 -10.14 14.30 -12.29
CA ASP A 26 -10.53 15.32 -13.24
C ASP A 26 -11.17 16.53 -12.51
N PHE A 27 -11.12 17.70 -13.15
CA PHE A 27 -11.54 18.96 -12.52
C PHE A 27 -13.07 19.09 -12.30
N GLY A 28 -13.83 17.99 -12.39
CA GLY A 28 -15.29 17.96 -12.53
C GLY A 28 -16.03 17.28 -11.37
N LEU A 29 -16.08 17.92 -10.20
CA LEU A 29 -16.96 17.64 -9.05
C LEU A 29 -16.95 16.23 -8.40
N GLN A 30 -16.46 15.18 -9.06
CA GLN A 30 -16.29 13.85 -8.45
C GLN A 30 -15.23 13.03 -9.18
N ASP A 31 -14.19 12.59 -8.45
CA ASP A 31 -13.16 11.71 -8.98
C ASP A 31 -13.77 10.35 -9.41
N ASP A 32 -13.50 9.92 -10.64
CA ASP A 32 -14.05 8.69 -11.21
C ASP A 32 -13.30 7.47 -10.64
N PHE A 33 -14.04 6.50 -10.09
CA PHE A 33 -13.41 5.29 -9.57
C PHE A 33 -12.83 4.43 -10.71
N MET A 34 -11.52 4.25 -10.72
CA MET A 34 -10.80 3.45 -11.73
C MET A 34 -10.61 2.00 -11.31
N GLY A 35 -10.79 1.68 -10.02
CA GLY A 35 -10.68 0.33 -9.50
C GLY A 35 -9.95 0.23 -8.18
N SER A 36 -9.94 -0.97 -7.62
CA SER A 36 -9.27 -1.29 -6.36
C SER A 36 -8.31 -2.45 -6.52
N ALA A 37 -7.27 -2.46 -5.69
CA ALA A 37 -6.26 -3.50 -5.67
C ALA A 37 -5.94 -3.94 -4.24
N PHE A 38 -5.51 -5.19 -4.12
CA PHE A 38 -5.11 -5.80 -2.86
C PHE A 38 -3.63 -6.17 -2.91
N LEU A 39 -2.88 -5.77 -1.89
CA LEU A 39 -1.50 -6.15 -1.68
C LEU A 39 -1.37 -6.96 -0.40
N ASP A 40 -0.94 -8.21 -0.52
CA ASP A 40 -0.57 -9.06 0.61
C ASP A 40 0.81 -8.66 1.14
N LEU A 41 0.84 -8.07 2.33
CA LEU A 41 2.07 -7.59 2.94
C LEU A 41 2.96 -8.72 3.44
N THR A 42 2.41 -9.94 3.61
CA THR A 42 3.20 -11.12 4.02
C THR A 42 4.16 -11.61 2.95
N GLN A 43 3.95 -11.18 1.70
CA GLN A 43 4.83 -11.50 0.58
C GLN A 43 6.02 -10.54 0.46
N LEU A 44 6.06 -9.47 1.28
CA LEU A 44 7.12 -8.48 1.24
C LEU A 44 8.24 -8.80 2.23
N GLU A 45 9.48 -8.68 1.76
CA GLU A 45 10.68 -8.77 2.59
C GLU A 45 10.97 -7.42 3.26
N LEU A 46 11.37 -7.47 4.54
CA LEU A 46 11.73 -6.26 5.30
C LEU A 46 12.96 -5.58 4.72
N ASN A 47 12.93 -4.26 4.67
CA ASN A 47 14.00 -3.38 4.20
C ASN A 47 14.45 -3.66 2.76
N ARG A 48 13.60 -4.29 1.95
CA ARG A 48 13.85 -4.55 0.53
C ARG A 48 12.82 -3.83 -0.32
N THR A 49 13.30 -3.18 -1.38
CA THR A 49 12.42 -2.66 -2.42
C THR A 49 11.93 -3.80 -3.29
N ILE A 50 10.61 -3.91 -3.45
CA ILE A 50 9.94 -4.93 -4.24
C ILE A 50 9.01 -4.24 -5.22
N ASP A 51 9.12 -4.62 -6.49
CA ASP A 51 8.20 -4.18 -7.53
C ASP A 51 7.00 -5.13 -7.56
N VAL A 52 5.80 -4.58 -7.44
CA VAL A 52 4.54 -5.32 -7.42
C VAL A 52 3.64 -4.79 -8.53
N THR A 53 3.08 -5.72 -9.31
CA THR A 53 2.02 -5.41 -10.28
C THR A 53 0.70 -5.77 -9.65
N LEU A 54 -0.20 -4.79 -9.50
CA LEU A 54 -1.52 -5.01 -8.94
C LEU A 54 -2.58 -4.81 -10.01
N THR A 55 -3.42 -5.82 -10.21
CA THR A 55 -4.57 -5.74 -11.11
C THR A 55 -5.71 -4.99 -10.43
N LEU A 56 -6.27 -4.01 -11.12
CA LEU A 56 -7.42 -3.25 -10.65
C LEU A 56 -8.71 -4.06 -10.84
N LYS A 57 -9.58 -4.02 -9.84
CA LYS A 57 -10.87 -4.71 -9.81
C LYS A 57 -11.97 -3.79 -9.29
N ASP A 58 -13.15 -3.89 -9.90
CA ASP A 58 -14.40 -3.36 -9.39
C ASP A 58 -15.34 -4.53 -9.07
N PRO A 59 -15.76 -4.71 -7.80
CA PRO A 59 -16.72 -5.75 -7.42
C PRO A 59 -18.04 -5.70 -8.19
N HIS A 60 -18.46 -4.53 -8.69
CA HIS A 60 -19.68 -4.39 -9.49
C HIS A 60 -19.51 -4.91 -10.92
N TYR A 61 -18.28 -4.91 -11.44
CA TYR A 61 -17.94 -5.34 -12.79
C TYR A 61 -16.74 -6.31 -12.75
N PRO A 62 -16.93 -7.53 -12.22
CA PRO A 62 -15.82 -8.46 -11.92
C PRO A 62 -15.04 -8.92 -13.16
N ASP A 63 -15.73 -8.93 -14.31
CA ASP A 63 -15.17 -9.36 -15.60
C ASP A 63 -14.53 -8.21 -16.39
N HIS A 64 -14.67 -6.95 -15.94
CA HIS A 64 -13.99 -5.83 -16.59
C HIS A 64 -12.49 -5.85 -16.30
N ASP A 65 -11.72 -5.67 -17.39
CA ASP A 65 -10.31 -5.38 -17.29
C ASP A 65 -10.12 -3.88 -17.08
N LEU A 66 -9.74 -3.51 -15.85
CA LEU A 66 -9.45 -2.13 -15.46
C LEU A 66 -7.95 -1.81 -15.54
N GLY A 67 -7.15 -2.73 -16.06
CA GLY A 67 -5.70 -2.61 -16.17
C GLY A 67 -4.96 -2.92 -14.87
N ASN A 68 -3.70 -2.50 -14.82
CA ASN A 68 -2.79 -2.76 -13.72
C ASN A 68 -2.06 -1.49 -13.31
N ILE A 69 -1.71 -1.41 -12.02
CA ILE A 69 -0.76 -0.43 -11.49
C ILE A 69 0.54 -1.13 -11.11
N LEU A 70 1.68 -0.49 -11.36
CA LEU A 70 2.98 -0.96 -10.93
C LEU A 70 3.45 -0.11 -9.76
N LEU A 71 3.79 -0.76 -8.66
CA LEU A 71 4.23 -0.11 -7.43
C LEU A 71 5.62 -0.63 -7.05
N SER A 72 6.55 0.25 -6.73
CA SER A 72 7.75 -0.15 -5.98
C SER A 72 7.52 0.16 -4.51
N VAL A 73 7.53 -0.88 -3.68
CA VAL A 73 7.24 -0.78 -2.25
C VAL A 73 8.43 -1.20 -1.40
N VAL A 74 8.56 -0.64 -0.20
CA VAL A 74 9.50 -1.13 0.82
C VAL A 74 8.80 -1.18 2.17
N LEU A 75 8.93 -2.31 2.87
CA LEU A 75 8.41 -2.51 4.22
C LEU A 75 9.55 -2.31 5.23
N THR A 76 9.51 -1.23 5.99
CA THR A 76 10.58 -0.85 6.92
C THR A 76 10.10 -0.99 8.37
N PRO A 77 10.84 -1.62 9.29
CA PRO A 77 10.52 -1.56 10.72
C PRO A 77 10.55 -0.10 11.20
N LYS A 78 9.57 0.31 11.98
CA LYS A 78 9.58 1.63 12.62
C LYS A 78 10.53 1.58 13.82
N GLU A 79 11.62 2.34 13.79
CA GLU A 79 12.47 2.51 14.97
C GLU A 79 11.77 3.44 15.99
N GLY A 80 11.55 2.93 17.21
CA GLY A 80 10.85 3.60 18.32
C GLY A 80 9.57 2.86 18.70
N ASP A 81 9.56 2.02 19.74
CA ASP A 81 9.61 2.47 21.14
C ASP A 81 10.62 1.61 21.97
N HIS A 82 11.88 2.03 22.03
CA HIS A 82 12.92 1.42 22.89
C HIS A 82 12.78 1.82 24.37
N ARG A 83 11.54 1.96 24.84
CA ARG A 83 11.12 2.04 26.24
C ARG A 83 9.79 1.30 26.27
N ASP A 84 9.78 -0.01 26.41
CA ASP A 84 9.60 -0.57 27.74
C ASP A 84 10.16 -1.99 27.85
N VAL A 85 10.98 -2.13 28.89
CA VAL A 85 11.41 -3.40 29.47
C VAL A 85 10.16 -4.12 29.99
N VAL A 86 10.05 -5.43 29.73
CA VAL A 86 9.05 -6.40 30.26
C VAL A 86 7.84 -6.74 29.34
N SER A 87 7.99 -7.88 28.64
CA SER A 87 6.95 -8.90 28.37
C SER A 87 5.53 -8.48 27.93
N SER A 88 5.40 -7.72 26.85
CA SER A 88 4.21 -7.77 25.99
C SER A 88 4.67 -8.17 24.57
N PRO A 89 3.86 -8.86 23.74
CA PRO A 89 4.25 -9.13 22.36
C PRO A 89 4.45 -7.77 21.70
N SER A 90 5.71 -7.39 21.55
CA SER A 90 6.12 -6.09 21.07
C SER A 90 5.41 -5.85 19.75
N ARG A 91 4.44 -4.94 19.77
CA ARG A 91 3.69 -4.51 18.60
C ARG A 91 4.70 -4.01 17.58
N SER A 92 5.11 -4.88 16.68
CA SER A 92 6.07 -4.54 15.63
C SER A 92 5.35 -3.62 14.67
N VAL A 93 5.73 -2.34 14.67
CA VAL A 93 5.15 -1.35 13.77
C VAL A 93 6.02 -1.30 12.52
N PHE A 94 5.41 -1.39 11.35
CA PHE A 94 6.09 -1.25 10.07
C PHE A 94 5.58 -0.02 9.31
N LEU A 95 6.44 0.56 8.49
CA LEU A 95 6.16 1.62 7.55
C LEU A 95 6.19 1.02 6.14
N LEU A 96 5.14 1.24 5.36
CA LEU A 96 5.12 0.93 3.93
C LEU A 96 5.37 2.21 3.15
N SER A 97 6.45 2.25 2.37
CA SER A 97 6.73 3.39 1.49
C SER A 97 6.42 3.03 0.04
N LEU A 98 5.64 3.87 -0.65
CA LEU A 98 5.47 3.82 -2.10
C LEU A 98 6.53 4.71 -2.76
N ILE A 99 7.44 4.11 -3.52
CA ILE A 99 8.58 4.81 -4.12
C ILE A 99 8.20 5.41 -5.49
N GLN A 100 7.43 4.65 -6.28
CA GLN A 100 6.95 5.05 -7.60
C GLN A 100 5.64 4.34 -7.95
N MET A 101 4.83 5.01 -8.77
CA MET A 101 3.67 4.46 -9.48
C MET A 101 3.92 4.74 -10.97
N LEU A 102 4.00 3.68 -11.79
CA LEU A 102 4.22 3.78 -13.24
C LEU A 102 2.89 3.73 -14.00
#